data_AF-A0A495ZRD3-F1
#
_entry.id   AF-A0A495ZRD3-F1
#
_cell.length_a   1.000
_cell.length_b   1.000
_cell.length_c   1.000
_cell.angle_alpha   90.00
_cell.angle_beta   90.00
_cell.angle_gamma   90.00
#
_symmetry.space_group_name_H-M   'P 1'
#
loop_
_entity.id
_entity.type
_entity.pdbx_description
1 polymer ?
#
loop_
_entity_poly.entity_id
_entity_poly.type
_entity_poly.pdbx_seq_one_letter_code
_entity_poly.pdbx_strand_id
1 'polypeptide(L)'
;MINSQWRAVQSFQENQNLISAINILSIHIKLKMAGHSDLNKEETIQKAREELCSFLTELNPQVQRAEVENKPLLGVDLRRRQFVKHLITAKQGDRIRSPFLLDKLSKGVQLLRSDAKADKQDLLLFLEELRMLLEEHIGSDVQQLFGGF
;
A
#
# COMPACT_ATOMS: atom_id res chain seq x y z
N MET A 1 -20.89 -12.94 13.93
CA MET A 1 -21.22 -11.91 12.92
C MET A 1 -20.75 -10.51 13.30
N ILE A 2 -20.91 -10.02 14.55
CA ILE A 2 -20.47 -8.66 14.96
C ILE A 2 -18.96 -8.42 14.74
N ASN A 3 -18.11 -9.42 14.99
CA ASN A 3 -16.66 -9.31 14.89
C ASN A 3 -16.15 -9.14 13.43
N SER A 4 -16.85 -9.71 12.44
CA SER A 4 -16.41 -9.62 11.03
C SER A 4 -16.74 -8.26 10.40
N GLN A 5 -17.89 -7.67 10.73
CA GLN A 5 -18.27 -6.34 10.26
C GLN A 5 -17.37 -5.26 10.86
N TRP A 6 -17.09 -5.35 12.17
CA TRP A 6 -16.17 -4.41 12.82
C TRP A 6 -14.75 -4.44 12.21
N ARG A 7 -14.23 -5.64 11.92
CA ARG A 7 -12.93 -5.79 11.24
C ARG A 7 -12.93 -5.24 9.81
N ALA A 8 -14.05 -5.35 9.09
CA ALA A 8 -14.19 -4.75 7.76
C ALA A 8 -14.21 -3.22 7.84
N VAL A 9 -14.88 -2.62 8.83
CA VAL A 9 -14.83 -1.17 9.08
C VAL A 9 -13.41 -0.72 9.42
N GLN A 10 -12.70 -1.46 10.28
CA GLN A 10 -11.31 -1.13 10.61
C GLN A 10 -10.38 -1.22 9.40
N SER A 11 -10.47 -2.32 8.63
CA SER A 11 -9.75 -2.50 7.35
C SER A 11 -10.03 -1.35 6.39
N PHE A 12 -11.30 -0.96 6.24
CA PHE A 12 -11.69 0.15 5.39
C PHE A 12 -11.03 1.47 5.84
N GLN A 13 -11.08 1.79 7.13
CA GLN A 13 -10.46 3.01 7.67
C GLN A 13 -8.93 3.01 7.47
N GLU A 14 -8.26 1.89 7.76
CA GLU A 14 -6.82 1.73 7.54
C GLU A 14 -6.46 1.94 6.07
N ASN A 15 -7.20 1.33 5.14
CA ASN A 15 -6.96 1.49 3.71
C ASN A 15 -7.22 2.93 3.24
N GLN A 16 -8.22 3.63 3.78
CA GLN A 16 -8.46 5.05 3.48
C GLN A 16 -7.30 5.95 3.93
N ASN A 17 -6.75 5.68 5.12
CA ASN A 17 -5.59 6.42 5.61
C ASN A 17 -4.36 6.19 4.70
N LEU A 18 -4.12 4.95 4.26
CA LEU A 18 -3.06 4.61 3.32
C LEU A 18 -3.22 5.32 1.97
N ILE A 19 -4.45 5.36 1.42
CA ILE A 19 -4.72 6.10 0.17
C ILE A 19 -4.46 7.59 0.36
N SER A 20 -4.85 8.16 1.51
CA SER A 20 -4.56 9.56 1.84
C SER A 20 -3.05 9.82 1.88
N ALA A 21 -2.28 8.96 2.55
CA ALA A 21 -0.83 9.03 2.61
C ALA A 21 -0.18 8.94 1.21
N ILE A 22 -0.64 8.02 0.37
CA ILE A 22 -0.19 7.89 -1.03
C ILE A 22 -0.44 9.18 -1.81
N ASN A 23 -1.63 9.78 -1.66
CA ASN A 23 -1.98 11.01 -2.36
C ASN A 23 -1.11 12.19 -1.93
N ILE A 24 -0.89 12.35 -0.61
CA ILE A 24 -0.01 13.38 -0.05
C ILE A 24 1.39 13.28 -0.68
N LEU A 25 1.99 12.08 -0.66
CA LEU A 25 3.32 11.88 -1.22
C LEU A 25 3.35 12.07 -2.74
N SER A 26 2.36 11.53 -3.46
CA SER A 26 2.30 11.64 -4.92
C SER A 26 2.21 13.09 -5.38
N ILE A 27 1.38 13.90 -4.70
CA ILE A 27 1.27 15.33 -4.97
C ILE A 27 2.59 16.04 -4.65
N HIS A 28 3.17 15.77 -3.48
CA HIS A 28 4.45 16.38 -3.09
C HIS A 28 5.56 16.08 -4.10
N ILE A 29 5.71 14.81 -4.52
CA ILE A 29 6.73 14.40 -5.49
C ILE A 29 6.52 15.11 -6.82
N LYS A 30 5.28 15.15 -7.33
CA LYS A 30 4.93 15.84 -8.58
C LYS A 30 5.23 17.34 -8.52
N LEU A 31 4.88 18.01 -7.42
CA LEU A 31 5.20 19.43 -7.20
C LEU A 31 6.72 19.66 -7.14
N LYS A 32 7.46 18.84 -6.39
CA LYS A 32 8.93 18.92 -6.29
C LYS A 32 9.61 18.63 -7.63
N MET A 33 9.01 17.81 -8.49
CA MET A 33 9.50 17.58 -9.86
C MET A 33 9.23 18.76 -10.79
N ALA A 34 8.12 19.47 -10.60
CA ALA A 34 7.79 20.71 -11.31
C ALA A 34 8.54 21.95 -10.79
N GLY A 35 9.37 21.81 -9.75
CA GLY A 35 10.14 22.91 -9.16
C GLY A 35 9.40 23.71 -8.08
N HIS A 36 8.24 23.22 -7.62
CA HIS A 36 7.50 23.82 -6.51
C HIS A 36 7.88 23.14 -5.19
N SER A 37 8.43 23.91 -4.25
CA SER A 37 8.70 23.44 -2.88
C SER A 37 7.66 24.03 -1.93
N ASP A 38 6.77 23.19 -1.39
CA ASP A 38 5.79 23.59 -0.38
C ASP A 38 6.35 23.30 1.02
N LEU A 39 7.13 24.25 1.56
CA LEU A 39 7.84 24.12 2.84
C LEU A 39 6.90 23.95 4.05
N ASN A 40 5.62 24.30 3.91
CA ASN A 40 4.65 24.29 5.01
C ASN A 40 4.01 22.92 5.27
N LYS A 41 4.38 21.88 4.50
CA LYS A 41 3.78 20.54 4.61
C LYS A 41 4.76 19.44 5.02
N GLU A 42 5.97 19.79 5.43
CA GLU A 42 7.03 18.81 5.72
C GLU A 42 6.60 17.78 6.76
N GLU A 43 5.93 18.20 7.85
CA GLU A 43 5.40 17.28 8.87
C GLU A 43 4.34 16.33 8.31
N THR A 44 3.45 16.82 7.44
CA THR A 44 2.40 16.00 6.80
C THR A 44 3.01 14.99 5.83
N ILE A 45 4.01 15.39 5.07
CA ILE A 45 4.75 14.52 4.14
C ILE A 45 5.48 13.43 4.94
N GLN A 46 6.13 13.80 6.03
CA GLN A 46 6.85 12.87 6.89
C GLN A 46 5.91 11.85 7.53
N LYS A 47 4.76 12.28 8.07
CA LYS A 47 3.74 11.37 8.61
C LYS A 47 3.21 10.40 7.55
N ALA A 48 2.90 10.87 6.35
CA ALA A 48 2.47 10.02 5.25
C ALA A 48 3.54 8.98 4.86
N ARG A 49 4.82 9.38 4.87
CA ARG A 49 5.96 8.49 4.62
C ARG A 49 6.08 7.42 5.72
N GLU A 50 5.95 7.80 6.98
CA GLU A 50 6.03 6.89 8.13
C GLU A 50 4.89 5.87 8.16
N GLU A 51 3.67 6.31 7.83
CA GLU A 51 2.50 5.44 7.76
C GLU A 51 2.67 4.35 6.70
N LEU A 52 3.09 4.72 5.48
CA LEU A 52 3.37 3.75 4.41
C LEU A 52 4.57 2.85 4.74
N CYS A 53 5.62 3.40 5.34
CA CYS A 53 6.76 2.58 5.77
C CYS A 53 6.35 1.52 6.80
N SER A 54 5.54 1.90 7.79
CA SER A 54 5.06 0.98 8.83
C SER A 54 4.21 -0.13 8.22
N PHE A 55 3.24 0.25 7.38
CA PHE A 55 2.38 -0.69 6.67
C PHE A 55 3.17 -1.72 5.85
N LEU A 56 4.12 -1.26 5.03
CA LEU A 56 4.94 -2.14 4.19
C LEU A 56 5.88 -3.03 5.01
N THR A 57 6.41 -2.51 6.12
CA THR A 57 7.28 -3.26 7.02
C THR A 57 6.52 -4.43 7.66
N GLU A 58 5.28 -4.19 8.08
CA GLU A 58 4.40 -5.24 8.63
C GLU A 58 3.91 -6.22 7.56
N LEU A 59 3.70 -5.75 6.32
CA LEU A 59 3.22 -6.56 5.21
C LEU A 59 4.30 -7.50 4.66
N ASN A 60 5.54 -7.02 4.59
CA ASN A 60 6.67 -7.74 3.99
C ASN A 60 6.84 -9.20 4.49
N PRO A 61 6.89 -9.49 5.81
CA PRO A 61 7.03 -10.88 6.27
C PRO A 61 5.82 -11.76 5.92
N GLN A 62 4.62 -11.18 5.80
CA GLN A 62 3.40 -11.91 5.44
C GLN A 62 3.43 -12.30 3.95
N VAL A 63 3.79 -11.36 3.08
CA VAL A 63 3.97 -11.61 1.64
C VAL A 63 5.07 -12.64 1.43
N GLN A 64 6.22 -12.49 2.09
CA GLN A 64 7.33 -13.44 1.96
C GLN A 64 6.93 -14.87 2.37
N ARG A 65 6.19 -15.04 3.48
CA ARG A 65 5.70 -16.36 3.90
C ARG A 65 4.71 -16.98 2.92
N ALA A 66 3.80 -16.17 2.38
CA ALA A 66 2.77 -16.65 1.47
C ALA A 66 3.31 -16.94 0.06
N GLU A 67 4.23 -16.11 -0.43
CA GLU A 67 4.78 -16.16 -1.79
C GLU A 67 5.96 -17.13 -1.92
N VAL A 68 6.92 -17.08 -0.99
CA VAL A 68 8.17 -17.85 -1.10
C VAL A 68 8.08 -19.17 -0.35
N GLU A 69 7.53 -19.15 0.86
CA GLU A 69 7.46 -20.36 1.69
C GLU A 69 6.23 -21.22 1.40
N ASN A 70 5.28 -20.70 0.60
CA ASN A 70 3.96 -21.30 0.34
C ASN A 70 3.25 -21.76 1.63
N LYS A 71 3.46 -21.02 2.73
CA LYS A 71 2.91 -21.36 4.05
C LYS A 71 1.60 -20.65 4.31
N PRO A 72 0.65 -21.29 5.00
CA PRO A 72 -0.56 -20.63 5.43
C PRO A 72 -0.24 -19.49 6.41
N LEU A 73 -0.88 -18.34 6.20
CA LEU A 73 -0.82 -17.20 7.11
C LEU A 73 -1.64 -17.48 8.38
N LEU A 74 -1.03 -18.12 9.35
CA LEU A 74 -1.63 -18.39 10.67
C LEU A 74 -1.54 -17.14 11.56
N GLY A 75 -2.58 -16.87 12.35
CA GLY A 75 -2.63 -15.73 13.26
C GLY A 75 -2.84 -14.35 12.61
N VAL A 76 -2.88 -14.28 11.27
CA VAL A 76 -3.21 -13.06 10.52
C VAL A 76 -4.73 -12.95 10.36
N ASP A 77 -5.28 -11.75 10.47
CA ASP A 77 -6.71 -11.52 10.23
C ASP A 77 -7.09 -11.86 8.77
N LEU A 78 -8.39 -12.03 8.53
CA LEU A 78 -8.88 -12.48 7.23
C LEU A 78 -8.68 -11.44 6.13
N ARG A 79 -8.87 -10.14 6.43
CA ARG A 79 -8.79 -9.05 5.45
C ARG A 79 -7.36 -8.85 4.99
N ARG A 80 -6.42 -8.81 5.94
CA ARG A 80 -4.99 -8.77 5.64
C ARG A 80 -4.53 -9.96 4.80
N ARG A 81 -5.03 -11.17 5.09
CA ARG A 81 -4.79 -12.36 4.25
C ARG A 81 -5.33 -12.19 2.83
N GLN A 82 -6.52 -11.62 2.67
CA GLN A 82 -7.10 -11.34 1.36
C GLN A 82 -6.27 -10.31 0.59
N PHE A 83 -5.81 -9.23 1.25
CA PHE A 83 -4.91 -8.25 0.63
C PHE A 83 -3.59 -8.88 0.17
N VAL A 84 -2.94 -9.70 1.02
CA VAL A 84 -1.70 -10.40 0.63
C VAL A 84 -1.91 -11.30 -0.58
N LYS A 85 -3.01 -12.06 -0.62
CA LYS A 85 -3.36 -12.88 -1.78
C LYS A 85 -3.59 -12.03 -3.03
N HIS A 86 -4.30 -10.91 -2.89
CA HIS A 86 -4.56 -9.98 -3.99
C HIS A 86 -3.26 -9.43 -4.58
N LEU A 87 -2.33 -9.01 -3.72
CA LEU A 87 -1.00 -8.54 -4.12
C LEU A 87 -0.22 -9.63 -4.86
N ILE A 88 -0.18 -10.87 -4.33
CA ILE A 88 0.54 -11.99 -4.98
C ILE A 88 -0.06 -12.30 -6.35
N THR A 89 -1.39 -12.36 -6.46
CA THR A 89 -2.07 -12.57 -7.75
C THR A 89 -1.75 -11.45 -8.73
N ALA A 90 -1.72 -10.18 -8.27
CA ALA A 90 -1.39 -9.04 -9.12
C ALA A 90 0.07 -9.09 -9.63
N LYS A 91 1.02 -9.52 -8.79
CA LYS A 91 2.41 -9.77 -9.19
C LYS A 91 2.52 -10.83 -10.29
N GLN A 92 1.70 -11.89 -10.22
CA GLN A 92 1.72 -12.99 -11.18
C GLN A 92 1.01 -12.67 -12.50
N GLY A 93 0.07 -11.72 -12.50
CA GLY A 93 -0.79 -11.41 -13.65
C GLY A 93 -0.34 -10.25 -14.53
N ASP A 94 0.96 -9.90 -14.53
CA ASP A 94 1.54 -8.76 -15.27
C ASP A 94 0.88 -7.38 -14.99
N ARG A 95 0.10 -7.27 -13.90
CA ARG A 95 -0.61 -6.04 -13.51
C ARG A 95 0.30 -5.03 -12.82
N ILE A 96 1.40 -5.52 -12.25
CA ILE A 96 2.40 -4.76 -11.50
C ILE A 96 3.65 -4.63 -12.36
N ARG A 97 4.09 -3.40 -12.58
CA ARG A 97 5.29 -3.05 -13.35
C ARG A 97 6.38 -2.50 -12.45
N SER A 98 6.03 -1.97 -11.27
CA SER A 98 7.01 -1.47 -10.31
C SER A 98 7.91 -2.60 -9.83
N PRO A 99 9.24 -2.51 -10.05
CA PRO A 99 10.17 -3.54 -9.58
C PRO A 99 10.20 -3.63 -8.04
N PHE A 100 9.79 -2.55 -7.36
CA PHE A 100 9.74 -2.45 -5.90
C PHE A 100 8.52 -3.14 -5.29
N LEU A 101 7.43 -3.28 -6.06
CA LEU A 101 6.31 -4.15 -5.69
C LEU A 101 6.60 -5.60 -6.09
N LEU A 102 7.15 -5.86 -7.28
CA LEU A 102 7.40 -7.22 -7.79
C LEU A 102 8.36 -8.03 -6.92
N ASP A 103 9.47 -7.43 -6.48
CA ASP A 103 10.47 -8.13 -5.67
C ASP A 103 10.10 -8.10 -4.17
N LYS A 104 10.93 -7.46 -3.33
CA LYS A 104 10.73 -7.36 -1.89
C LYS A 104 10.18 -5.99 -1.52
N LEU A 105 9.09 -5.95 -0.76
CA LEU A 105 8.50 -4.71 -0.24
C LEU A 105 9.50 -3.89 0.60
N SER A 106 10.52 -4.54 1.19
CA SER A 106 11.65 -3.84 1.83
C SER A 106 12.37 -2.84 0.91
N LYS A 107 12.42 -3.08 -0.41
CA LYS A 107 12.95 -2.12 -1.39
C LYS A 107 12.01 -0.93 -1.57
N GLY A 108 10.70 -1.15 -1.52
CA GLY A 108 9.70 -0.06 -1.49
C GLY A 108 9.85 0.83 -0.25
N VAL A 109 10.18 0.26 0.91
CA VAL A 109 10.50 1.05 2.13
C VAL A 109 11.75 1.89 1.95
N GLN A 110 12.79 1.35 1.31
CA GLN A 110 14.00 2.12 0.99
C GLN A 110 13.69 3.26 0.01
N LEU A 111 12.86 2.99 -1.01
CA LEU A 111 12.43 3.97 -1.99
C LEU A 111 11.63 5.11 -1.35
N LEU A 112 10.71 4.79 -0.43
CA LEU A 112 9.97 5.78 0.34
C LEU A 112 10.86 6.67 1.19
N ARG A 113 12.07 6.23 1.58
CA ARG A 113 13.03 7.03 2.37
C ARG A 113 14.03 7.79 1.50
N SER A 114 14.09 7.51 0.21
CA SER A 114 14.99 8.19 -0.70
C SER A 114 14.49 9.59 -1.03
N ASP A 115 15.41 10.55 -1.06
CA ASP A 115 15.18 11.89 -1.62
C ASP A 115 15.90 12.09 -2.96
N ALA A 116 16.51 11.03 -3.50
CA ALA A 116 17.22 11.09 -4.76
C ALA A 116 16.26 11.44 -5.90
N LYS A 117 16.67 12.36 -6.79
CA LYS A 117 15.85 12.77 -7.93
C LYS A 117 15.58 11.62 -8.90
N ALA A 118 16.55 10.71 -9.06
CA ALA A 118 16.44 9.53 -9.91
C ALA A 118 15.28 8.61 -9.47
N ASP A 119 15.05 8.52 -8.17
CA ASP A 119 14.10 7.57 -7.58
C ASP A 119 12.64 8.07 -7.63
N LYS A 120 12.41 9.34 -8.00
CA LYS A 120 11.07 9.95 -7.94
C LYS A 120 10.08 9.33 -8.92
N GLN A 121 10.52 8.96 -10.12
CA GLN A 121 9.64 8.31 -11.10
C GLN A 121 9.27 6.89 -10.65
N ASP A 122 10.25 6.15 -10.17
CA ASP A 122 10.04 4.82 -9.59
C ASP A 122 9.10 4.86 -8.38
N LEU A 123 9.25 5.88 -7.53
CA LEU A 123 8.38 6.07 -6.37
C LEU A 123 6.94 6.40 -6.78
N LEU A 124 6.75 7.23 -7.81
CA LEU A 124 5.40 7.51 -8.33
C LEU A 124 4.73 6.25 -8.88
N LEU A 125 5.45 5.45 -9.67
CA LEU A 125 4.93 4.19 -10.20
C LEU A 125 4.59 3.21 -9.08
N PHE A 126 5.48 3.08 -8.09
CA PHE A 126 5.26 2.27 -6.89
C PHE A 126 4.00 2.69 -6.13
N LEU A 127 3.82 3.99 -5.91
CA LEU A 127 2.67 4.55 -5.20
C LEU A 127 1.36 4.38 -5.97
N GLU A 128 1.39 4.56 -7.30
CA GLU A 128 0.24 4.38 -8.18
C GLU A 128 -0.27 2.94 -8.16
N GLU A 129 0.62 1.97 -8.29
CA GLU A 129 0.26 0.55 -8.26
C GLU A 129 -0.19 0.10 -6.87
N LEU A 130 0.45 0.60 -5.80
CA LEU A 130 0.01 0.33 -4.44
C LEU A 130 -1.40 0.88 -4.18
N ARG A 131 -1.69 2.09 -4.69
CA ARG A 131 -3.03 2.70 -4.60
C ARG A 131 -4.07 1.86 -5.33
N MET A 132 -3.78 1.43 -6.56
CA MET A 132 -4.68 0.56 -7.33
C MET A 132 -5.04 -0.71 -6.55
N LEU A 133 -4.06 -1.37 -5.92
CA LEU A 133 -4.30 -2.57 -5.11
C LEU A 133 -5.17 -2.28 -3.87
N LEU A 134 -4.94 -1.15 -3.21
CA LEU A 134 -5.73 -0.74 -2.04
C LEU A 134 -7.17 -0.39 -2.44
N GLU A 135 -7.38 0.33 -3.54
CA GLU A 135 -8.71 0.69 -4.05
C GLU A 135 -9.52 -0.56 -4.43
N GLU A 136 -8.90 -1.53 -5.10
CA GLU A 136 -9.53 -2.82 -5.40
C GLU A 136 -9.89 -3.59 -4.14
N HIS A 137 -9.00 -3.60 -3.16
CA HIS A 137 -9.27 -4.24 -1.89
C HIS A 137 -10.41 -3.57 -1.11
N ILE A 138 -10.47 -2.23 -1.12
CA ILE A 138 -11.61 -1.47 -0.57
C ILE A 138 -12.90 -1.80 -1.31
N GLY A 139 -12.87 -1.93 -2.64
CA GLY A 139 -14.04 -2.34 -3.42
C GLY A 139 -14.63 -3.66 -2.91
N SER A 140 -13.77 -4.62 -2.55
CA SER A 140 -14.21 -5.88 -1.91
C SER A 140 -14.74 -5.70 -0.49
N ASP A 141 -14.19 -4.76 0.31
CA ASP A 141 -14.70 -4.41 1.64
C ASP A 141 -16.12 -3.85 1.55
N VAL A 142 -16.35 -2.93 0.61
CA VAL A 142 -17.65 -2.28 0.39
C VAL A 142 -18.70 -3.30 -0.03
N GLN A 143 -18.39 -4.22 -0.95
CA GLN A 143 -19.30 -5.31 -1.33
C GLN A 143 -19.68 -6.19 -0.13
N GLN A 144 -18.72 -6.45 0.78
CA GLN A 144 -18.97 -7.25 1.97
C GLN A 144 -19.78 -6.50 3.05
N LEU A 145 -19.61 -5.19 3.16
CA LEU A 145 -20.32 -4.35 4.14
C LEU A 145 -21.76 -4.05 3.73
N PHE A 146 -22.01 -3.82 2.45
CA PHE A 146 -23.31 -3.37 1.95
C PHE A 146 -24.12 -4.46 1.24
N GLY A 147 -23.53 -5.65 1.01
CA GLY A 147 -24.10 -6.68 0.17
C GLY A 147 -24.01 -6.28 -1.31
N GLY A 148 -23.59 -7.20 -2.18
CA GLY A 148 -23.66 -6.95 -3.61
C GLY A 148 -25.10 -6.61 -4.02
N PHE A 149 -25.27 -5.58 -4.85
CA PHE A 149 -26.52 -5.38 -5.57
C PHE A 149 -26.81 -6.57 -6.48
#